data_AF-A0AA35V7D6-F1
#
_entry.id   AF-A0AA35V7D6-F1
#
_cell.length_a   1.000
_cell.length_b   1.000
_cell.length_c   1.000
_cell.angle_alpha   90.00
_cell.angle_beta   90.00
_cell.angle_gamma   90.00
#
_symmetry.space_group_name_H-M   'P 1'
#
loop_
_entity.id
_entity.type
_entity.pdbx_description
1 polymer ?
#
loop_
_entity_poly.entity_id
_entity_poly.type
_entity_poly.pdbx_seq_one_letter_code
_entity_poly.pdbx_strand_id
1 'polypeptide(L)'
;MTMLPHEIKTSGGRKLTLREVDPADMLDLIEAAGSAMNGASAATWLGYAQMVCSVTAIDGVPVQMPATKLEVKDLARRIGNDGVSVLCPLFEGEIAQSEIEASAKN
;
A
#
# COMPACT_ATOMS: atom_id res chain seq x y z
N MET A 1 10.88 0.84 -12.89
CA MET A 1 10.28 2.17 -12.65
C MET A 1 8.81 2.03 -12.92
N THR A 2 8.02 1.93 -11.86
CA THR A 2 6.56 1.74 -11.93
C THR A 2 5.97 3.10 -12.29
N MET A 3 5.40 3.29 -13.47
CA MET A 3 4.76 4.57 -13.81
C MET A 3 3.45 4.69 -13.02
N LEU A 4 3.54 5.19 -11.79
CA LEU A 4 2.37 5.44 -10.96
C LEU A 4 1.67 6.71 -11.48
N PRO A 5 0.37 6.65 -11.85
CA PRO A 5 -0.37 7.86 -12.21
C PRO A 5 -0.49 8.77 -10.99
N HIS A 6 -0.43 10.09 -11.20
CA HIS A 6 -0.63 11.04 -10.10
C HIS A 6 -2.02 10.92 -9.47
N GLU A 7 -3.00 10.44 -10.24
CA GLU A 7 -4.39 10.33 -9.80
C GLU A 7 -5.09 9.15 -10.44
N ILE A 8 -5.96 8.50 -9.68
CA ILE A 8 -6.84 7.45 -10.18
C ILE A 8 -8.27 7.62 -9.62
N LYS A 9 -9.25 7.27 -10.44
CA LYS A 9 -10.67 7.28 -10.06
C LYS A 9 -11.15 5.86 -9.77
N THR A 10 -11.87 5.74 -8.67
CA THR A 10 -12.55 4.51 -8.25
C THR A 10 -13.90 4.37 -8.97
N SER A 11 -14.48 3.16 -8.98
CA SER A 11 -15.77 2.93 -9.67
C SER A 11 -16.93 3.66 -9.00
N GLY A 12 -16.85 3.90 -7.69
CA GLY A 12 -17.79 4.69 -6.90
C GLY A 12 -17.60 6.21 -7.04
N GLY A 13 -16.67 6.67 -7.89
CA GLY A 13 -16.47 8.09 -8.20
C GLY A 13 -15.53 8.85 -7.26
N ARG A 14 -14.93 8.17 -6.28
CA ARG A 14 -13.86 8.75 -5.45
C ARG A 14 -12.56 8.88 -6.22
N LYS A 15 -11.74 9.83 -5.82
CA LYS A 15 -10.46 10.16 -6.43
C LYS A 15 -9.32 9.91 -5.44
N LEU A 16 -8.32 9.14 -5.84
CA LEU A 16 -7.11 8.91 -5.06
C LEU A 16 -5.94 9.64 -5.72
N THR A 17 -5.22 10.46 -4.97
CA THR A 17 -3.95 11.06 -5.40
C THR A 17 -2.81 10.17 -4.92
N LEU A 18 -1.88 9.85 -5.82
CA LEU A 18 -0.82 8.89 -5.57
C LEU A 18 0.56 9.51 -5.68
N ARG A 19 1.52 8.91 -4.96
CA ARG A 19 2.96 9.19 -5.02
C ARG A 19 3.71 7.87 -4.89
N GLU A 20 4.86 7.76 -5.54
CA GLU A 20 5.79 6.64 -5.27
C GLU A 20 6.24 6.68 -3.80
N VAL A 21 6.24 5.51 -3.16
CA VAL A 21 6.82 5.31 -1.83
C VAL A 21 8.33 5.19 -2.01
N ASP A 22 9.08 6.11 -1.41
CA ASP A 22 10.53 6.13 -1.58
C ASP A 22 11.23 5.16 -0.60
N PRO A 23 12.55 4.93 -0.74
CA PRO A 23 13.26 4.02 0.16
C PRO A 23 13.24 4.42 1.65
N ALA A 24 13.13 5.71 1.97
CA ALA A 24 13.03 6.15 3.37
C ALA A 24 11.62 5.85 3.91
N ASP A 25 10.59 6.15 3.13
CA ASP A 25 9.21 5.76 3.44
C ASP A 25 9.09 4.25 3.68
N MET A 26 9.82 3.42 2.92
CA MET A 26 9.83 1.97 3.10
C MET A 26 10.46 1.55 4.44
N LEU A 27 11.51 2.23 4.91
CA LEU A 27 12.10 1.97 6.23
C LEU A 27 11.10 2.32 7.34
N ASP A 28 10.44 3.48 7.21
CA ASP A 28 9.40 3.91 8.14
C ASP A 28 8.22 2.91 8.16
N LEU A 29 7.84 2.35 7.01
CA LEU A 29 6.80 1.32 6.92
C LEU A 29 7.20 0.00 7.57
N ILE A 30 8.45 -0.43 7.42
CA ILE A 30 8.97 -1.63 8.08
C ILE A 30 8.91 -1.44 9.60
N GLU A 31 9.27 -0.25 10.10
CA GLU A 31 9.16 0.08 11.52
C GLU A 31 7.69 0.10 11.97
N ALA A 32 6.82 0.78 11.22
CA ALA A 32 5.39 0.88 11.50
C ALA A 32 4.68 -0.48 11.55
N ALA A 33 5.11 -1.45 10.73
CA ALA A 33 4.58 -2.80 10.68
C ALA A 33 4.76 -3.56 12.02
N GLY A 34 5.86 -3.29 12.73
CA GLY A 34 6.20 -3.91 14.00
C GLY A 34 6.08 -5.43 13.96
N SER A 35 5.24 -5.99 14.83
CA SER A 35 5.05 -7.44 14.95
C SER A 35 4.55 -8.13 13.67
N ALA A 36 4.02 -7.40 12.69
CA ALA A 36 3.59 -7.97 11.42
C ALA A 36 4.78 -8.49 10.58
N MET A 37 5.99 -8.00 10.84
CA MET A 37 7.21 -8.42 10.15
C MET A 37 7.75 -9.79 10.60
N ASN A 38 7.22 -10.37 11.68
CA ASN A 38 7.76 -11.59 12.27
C ASN A 38 7.12 -12.89 11.72
N GLY A 39 6.14 -12.78 10.82
CA GLY A 39 5.36 -13.92 10.32
C GLY A 39 5.64 -14.25 8.86
N ALA A 40 5.16 -15.42 8.41
CA ALA A 40 5.24 -15.83 7.00
C ALA A 40 4.56 -14.84 6.02
N SER A 41 3.64 -14.00 6.52
CA SER A 41 2.94 -12.98 5.75
C SER A 41 3.63 -11.61 5.74
N ALA A 42 4.88 -11.49 6.22
CA ALA A 42 5.59 -10.21 6.30
C ALA A 42 5.73 -9.53 4.93
N ALA A 43 6.09 -10.29 3.89
CA ALA A 43 6.25 -9.78 2.54
C ALA A 43 4.91 -9.29 1.95
N THR A 44 3.85 -10.08 2.10
CA THR A 44 2.48 -9.70 1.69
C THR A 44 1.99 -8.47 2.44
N TRP A 45 2.27 -8.37 3.75
CA TRP A 45 1.93 -7.19 4.54
C TRP A 45 2.61 -5.96 3.97
N LEU A 46 3.91 -6.04 3.70
CA LEU A 46 4.70 -4.89 3.25
C LEU A 46 4.30 -4.42 1.85
N GLY A 47 4.08 -5.35 0.91
CA GLY A 47 3.58 -5.02 -0.42
C GLY A 47 2.21 -4.34 -0.36
N TYR A 48 1.31 -4.85 0.49
CA TYR A 48 -0.01 -4.23 0.68
C TYR A 48 0.08 -2.85 1.34
N ALA A 49 0.95 -2.69 2.33
CA ALA A 49 1.16 -1.42 3.02
C ALA A 49 1.80 -0.37 2.10
N GLN A 50 2.79 -0.75 1.29
CA GLN A 50 3.39 0.12 0.27
C GLN A 50 2.32 0.64 -0.71
N MET A 51 1.48 -0.26 -1.24
CA MET A 51 0.37 0.12 -2.11
C MET A 51 -0.57 1.12 -1.42
N VAL A 52 -0.98 0.83 -0.19
CA VAL A 52 -1.89 1.70 0.58
C VAL A 52 -1.26 3.06 0.88
N CYS A 53 0.03 3.09 1.23
CA CYS A 53 0.74 4.31 1.62
C CYS A 53 1.21 5.15 0.42
N SER A 54 1.10 4.63 -0.80
CA SER A 54 1.22 5.45 -2.02
C SER A 54 0.12 6.50 -2.13
N VAL A 55 -1.03 6.33 -1.45
CA VAL A 55 -2.14 7.28 -1.46
C VAL A 55 -1.83 8.47 -0.56
N THR A 56 -1.78 9.66 -1.15
CA THR A 56 -1.46 10.93 -0.46
C THR A 56 -2.67 11.85 -0.28
N ALA A 57 -3.76 11.62 -1.03
CA ALA A 57 -5.03 12.29 -0.79
C ALA A 57 -6.21 11.42 -1.24
N ILE A 58 -7.37 11.61 -0.60
CA ILE A 58 -8.64 11.02 -1.01
C ILE A 58 -9.66 12.13 -1.19
N ASP A 59 -10.25 12.22 -2.38
CA ASP A 59 -11.21 13.25 -2.76
C ASP A 59 -10.65 14.68 -2.56
N GLY A 60 -9.34 14.85 -2.80
CA GLY A 60 -8.61 16.10 -2.62
C GLY A 60 -8.25 16.43 -1.16
N VAL A 61 -8.66 15.60 -0.19
CA VAL A 61 -8.29 15.76 1.22
C VAL A 61 -6.98 15.01 1.47
N PRO A 62 -5.88 15.69 1.87
CA PRO A 62 -4.61 15.02 2.16
C PRO A 62 -4.75 13.96 3.25
N VAL A 63 -4.02 12.87 3.10
CA VAL A 63 -3.86 11.85 4.15
C VAL A 63 -2.43 11.89 4.65
N GLN A 64 -2.25 11.69 5.95
CA GLN A 64 -0.93 11.61 6.54
C GLN A 64 -0.32 10.23 6.27
N MET A 65 0.99 10.19 6.06
CA MET A 65 1.74 8.95 5.99
C MET A 65 1.59 8.20 7.32
N PRO A 66 1.15 6.93 7.31
CA PRO A 66 1.03 6.14 8.54
C PRO A 66 2.36 5.91 9.23
N ALA A 67 2.43 6.15 10.54
CA ALA A 67 3.57 5.86 11.40
C ALA A 67 3.39 4.57 12.21
N THR A 68 2.18 4.00 12.23
CA THR A 68 1.89 2.77 12.97
C THR A 68 1.08 1.76 12.17
N LYS A 69 1.18 0.47 12.52
CA LYS A 69 0.35 -0.61 11.96
C LYS A 69 -1.15 -0.30 12.02
N LEU A 70 -1.62 0.40 13.06
CA LEU A 70 -3.03 0.76 13.20
C LEU A 70 -3.42 1.81 12.15
N GLU A 71 -2.59 2.83 11.97
CA GLU A 71 -2.81 3.88 10.98
C GLU A 71 -2.77 3.35 9.55
N VAL A 72 -1.90 2.38 9.23
CA VAL A 72 -1.90 1.70 7.92
C VAL A 72 -3.25 1.02 7.67
N LYS A 73 -3.78 0.32 8.69
CA LYS A 73 -5.09 -0.34 8.58
C LYS A 73 -6.23 0.68 8.45
N ASP A 74 -6.15 1.80 9.16
CA ASP A 74 -7.15 2.86 9.07
C ASP A 74 -7.12 3.56 7.71
N LEU A 75 -5.94 3.78 7.13
CA LEU A 75 -5.81 4.26 5.76
C LEU A 75 -6.39 3.26 4.76
N ALA A 76 -6.08 1.97 4.90
CA ALA A 76 -6.68 0.92 4.06
C ALA A 76 -8.21 0.90 4.16
N ARG A 77 -8.78 1.06 5.36
CA ARG A 77 -10.24 1.17 5.55
C ARG A 77 -10.82 2.41 4.89
N ARG A 78 -10.12 3.56 4.96
CA ARG A 78 -10.54 4.82 4.32
C ARG A 78 -10.49 4.75 2.81
N ILE A 79 -9.52 4.04 2.24
CA ILE A 79 -9.44 3.75 0.80
C ILE A 79 -10.60 2.83 0.41
N GLY A 80 -10.81 1.76 1.19
CA GLY A 80 -11.88 0.78 0.98
C GLY A 80 -11.64 -0.13 -0.22
N ASN A 81 -12.51 -1.13 -0.38
CA ASN A 81 -12.32 -2.19 -1.39
C ASN A 81 -12.30 -1.65 -2.83
N ASP A 82 -13.10 -0.62 -3.12
CA ASP A 82 -13.16 0.02 -4.44
C ASP A 82 -11.90 0.83 -4.76
N GLY A 83 -11.25 1.40 -3.73
CA GLY A 83 -9.94 2.01 -3.91
C GLY A 83 -8.85 0.96 -4.12
N VAL A 84 -8.88 -0.13 -3.34
CA VAL A 84 -7.92 -1.24 -3.47
C VAL A 84 -8.00 -1.88 -4.85
N SER A 85 -9.21 -2.09 -5.40
CA SER A 85 -9.38 -2.74 -6.71
C SER A 85 -8.73 -1.96 -7.87
N VAL A 86 -8.67 -0.63 -7.79
CA VAL A 86 -8.01 0.20 -8.80
C VAL A 86 -6.51 0.37 -8.53
N LEU A 87 -6.06 0.17 -7.28
CA LEU A 87 -4.65 0.22 -6.92
C LEU A 87 -3.93 -1.09 -7.26
N CYS A 88 -4.53 -2.26 -6.99
CA CYS A 88 -3.87 -3.56 -7.17
C CYS A 88 -3.16 -3.73 -8.54
N PRO A 89 -3.79 -3.40 -9.70
CA PRO A 89 -3.14 -3.55 -10.99
C PRO A 89 -1.89 -2.67 -11.19
N LEU A 90 -1.75 -1.59 -10.43
CA LEU A 90 -0.57 -0.72 -10.47
C LEU A 90 0.63 -1.33 -9.73
N PHE A 91 0.37 -2.28 -8.81
CA PHE A 91 1.37 -2.91 -7.94
C PHE A 91 1.48 -4.43 -8.14
N GLU A 92 0.75 -5.01 -9.09
CA GLU A 92 0.72 -6.46 -9.35
C GLU A 92 2.12 -7.06 -9.61
N GLY A 93 3.02 -6.32 -10.25
CA GLY A 93 4.41 -6.75 -10.45
C GLY A 93 5.23 -6.86 -9.15
N GLU A 94 4.86 -6.12 -8.11
CA GLU A 94 5.55 -6.10 -6.80
C GLU A 94 4.90 -7.09 -5.82
N ILE A 95 3.56 -7.22 -5.86
CA ILE A 95 2.81 -8.16 -5.01
C ILE A 95 3.05 -9.62 -5.44
N ALA A 96 3.04 -9.92 -6.75
CA ALA A 96 3.27 -11.29 -7.24
C ALA A 96 4.68 -11.80 -6.89
N GLN A 97 5.70 -10.93 -6.93
CA GLN A 97 7.07 -11.28 -6.51
C GLN A 97 7.11 -11.67 -5.03
N SER A 98 6.38 -10.94 -4.18
CA SER A 98 6.29 -11.23 -2.73
C SER A 98 5.61 -12.57 -2.42
N GLU A 99 4.61 -12.96 -3.21
CA GLU A 99 3.90 -14.25 -3.06
C GLU A 99 4.75 -15.44 -3.53
N ILE A 100 5.50 -15.29 -4.62
CA ILE A 100 6.43 -16.31 -5.12
C ILE A 100 7.55 -16.58 -4.09
N GLU A 101 8.11 -15.55 -3.47
CA GLU A 101 9.14 -15.67 -2.44
C GLU A 101 8.63 -16.29 -1.14
N ALA A 102 7.37 -16.03 -0.77
CA ALA A 102 6.73 -16.64 0.40
C ALA A 102 6.44 -18.13 0.17
N SER A 103 6.02 -18.52 -1.04
CA SER A 103 5.73 -19.92 -1.38
C SER A 103 6.99 -20.78 -1.57
N ALA A 104 8.14 -20.19 -1.87
CA ALA A 104 9.40 -20.93 -2.08
C ALA A 104 10.10 -21.37 -0.78
N LYS A 105 9.63 -20.94 0.39
CA LYS A 105 10.22 -21.24 1.71
C LYS A 105 9.48 -22.31 2.52
N ASN A 106 8.53 -23.03 1.92
CA ASN A 106 7.70 -24.06 2.57
C ASN A 106 7.94 -25.45 1.98
#